data_AF-V3ZCU5-F1
#
_entry.id   AF-V3ZCU5-F1
#
_cell.length_a   1.000
_cell.length_b   1.000
_cell.length_c   1.000
_cell.angle_alpha   90.00
_cell.angle_beta   90.00
_cell.angle_gamma   90.00
#
_symmetry.space_group_name_H-M   'P 1'
#
loop_
_entity.id
_entity.type
_entity.pdbx_description
1 polymer ?
#
loop_
_entity_poly.entity_id
_entity_poly.type
_entity_poly.pdbx_seq_one_letter_code
_entity_poly.pdbx_strand_id
1 'polypeptide(L)'
;MASEYCRSVLRISVAQICQNLGWNSTQTTPLELLTDVLERYVFELGNVSHRYCEQFGRTEVNLDDVGLAFQQMSVSLEELTEYINHVEPIPFAKETVAFPAPKRNNLQFSNPRSREILQHREEHVPAYLPHMFPGGKGLLAI
;
A
#
# COMPACT_ATOMS: atom_id res chain seq x y z
N MET A 1 4.30 -10.29 5.52
CA MET A 1 3.38 -9.72 6.52
C MET A 1 2.47 -8.62 5.95
N ALA A 2 2.96 -7.42 5.61
CA ALA A 2 2.08 -6.35 5.09
C ALA A 2 1.51 -6.66 3.69
N SER A 3 2.37 -7.13 2.77
CA SER A 3 1.96 -7.53 1.41
C SER A 3 0.95 -8.67 1.41
N GLU A 4 1.14 -9.68 2.27
CA GLU A 4 0.19 -10.79 2.44
C GLU A 4 -1.17 -10.31 2.96
N TYR A 5 -1.18 -9.33 3.87
CA TYR A 5 -2.42 -8.71 4.33
C TYR A 5 -3.12 -7.98 3.17
N CYS A 6 -2.41 -7.13 2.42
CA CYS A 6 -2.99 -6.43 1.26
C CYS A 6 -3.55 -7.41 0.22
N ARG A 7 -2.82 -8.49 -0.08
CA ARG A 7 -3.28 -9.55 -0.98
C ARG A 7 -4.54 -10.24 -0.43
N SER A 8 -4.60 -10.49 0.88
CA SER A 8 -5.79 -11.09 1.50
C SER A 8 -7.02 -10.16 1.42
N VAL A 9 -6.82 -8.85 1.52
CA VAL A 9 -7.87 -7.83 1.35
C VAL A 9 -8.37 -7.82 -0.09
N LEU A 10 -7.46 -7.81 -1.08
CA LEU A 10 -7.84 -7.91 -2.51
C LEU A 10 -8.61 -9.19 -2.81
N ARG A 11 -8.19 -10.33 -2.25
CA ARG A 11 -8.91 -11.60 -2.40
C ARG A 11 -10.32 -11.53 -1.83
N ILE A 12 -10.52 -10.86 -0.69
CA ILE A 12 -11.86 -10.62 -0.13
C ILE A 12 -12.69 -9.78 -1.09
N SER A 13 -12.13 -8.71 -1.67
CA SER A 13 -12.84 -7.88 -2.66
C SER A 13 -13.30 -8.69 -3.87
N VAL A 14 -12.43 -9.54 -4.45
CA VAL A 14 -12.81 -10.42 -5.56
C VAL A 14 -13.91 -11.40 -5.16
N ALA A 15 -13.81 -11.99 -3.96
CA ALA A 15 -14.84 -12.90 -3.46
C ALA A 15 -16.20 -12.20 -3.29
N GLN A 16 -16.21 -10.95 -2.82
CA GLN A 16 -17.45 -10.16 -2.69
C GLN A 16 -18.07 -9.83 -4.05
N ILE A 17 -17.25 -9.52 -5.07
CA ILE A 17 -17.73 -9.34 -6.44
C ILE A 17 -18.38 -10.63 -6.94
N CYS A 18 -17.75 -11.80 -6.73
CA CYS A 18 -18.37 -13.08 -7.08
C CYS A 18 -19.69 -13.33 -6.32
N GLN A 19 -19.76 -12.99 -5.03
CA GLN A 19 -21.00 -13.13 -4.26
C GLN A 19 -22.12 -12.22 -4.79
N ASN A 20 -21.80 -10.99 -5.20
CA ASN A 20 -22.77 -10.07 -5.82
C ASN A 20 -23.41 -10.65 -7.07
N LEU A 21 -22.59 -11.33 -7.88
CA LEU A 21 -23.00 -11.98 -9.11
C LEU A 21 -23.77 -13.29 -8.86
N GLY A 22 -23.98 -13.69 -7.59
CA GLY A 22 -24.76 -14.87 -7.20
C GLY A 22 -23.95 -16.17 -7.09
N TRP A 23 -22.62 -16.10 -7.07
CA TRP A 23 -21.77 -17.30 -6.90
C TRP A 23 -21.71 -17.73 -5.43
N ASN A 24 -22.10 -18.98 -5.17
CA ASN A 24 -22.08 -19.57 -3.82
C ASN A 24 -20.77 -20.28 -3.47
N SER A 25 -19.96 -20.62 -4.47
CA SER A 25 -18.69 -21.32 -4.29
C SER A 25 -17.74 -21.06 -5.46
N THR A 26 -16.44 -21.04 -5.20
CA THR A 26 -15.40 -20.95 -6.23
C THR A 26 -14.21 -21.85 -5.87
N GLN A 27 -13.41 -22.20 -6.87
CA GLN A 27 -12.14 -22.89 -6.65
C GLN A 27 -11.07 -21.88 -6.18
N THR A 28 -10.10 -22.34 -5.40
CA THR A 28 -9.02 -21.48 -4.90
C THR A 28 -8.16 -20.92 -6.02
N THR A 29 -7.80 -21.75 -7.01
CA THR A 29 -6.87 -21.34 -8.08
C THR A 29 -7.39 -20.19 -8.95
N PRO A 30 -8.63 -20.22 -9.48
CA PRO A 30 -9.18 -19.08 -10.22
C PRO A 30 -9.33 -17.83 -9.37
N LEU A 31 -9.68 -17.96 -8.09
CA LEU A 31 -9.83 -16.82 -7.19
C LEU A 31 -8.48 -16.12 -6.94
N GLU A 32 -7.41 -16.89 -6.72
CA GLU A 32 -6.05 -16.36 -6.60
C GLU A 32 -5.59 -15.69 -7.91
N LEU A 33 -5.89 -16.29 -9.06
CA LEU A 33 -5.55 -15.72 -10.36
C LEU A 33 -6.28 -14.40 -10.63
N LEU A 34 -7.57 -14.32 -10.31
CA LEU A 34 -8.32 -13.06 -10.40
C LEU A 34 -7.79 -12.00 -9.43
N THR A 35 -7.32 -12.42 -8.26
CA THR A 35 -6.66 -11.52 -7.30
C THR A 35 -5.37 -10.95 -7.88
N ASP A 36 -4.55 -11.77 -8.54
CA ASP A 36 -3.32 -11.33 -9.23
C ASP A 36 -3.63 -10.38 -10.40
N VAL A 37 -4.66 -10.67 -11.17
CA VAL A 37 -5.11 -9.81 -12.28
C VAL A 37 -5.59 -8.46 -11.76
N LEU A 38 -6.40 -8.44 -10.70
CA LEU A 38 -6.89 -7.22 -10.09
C LEU A 38 -5.74 -6.36 -9.53
N GLU A 39 -4.78 -6.99 -8.85
CA GLU A 39 -3.58 -6.31 -8.33
C GLU A 39 -2.80 -5.62 -9.46
N ARG A 40 -2.52 -6.35 -10.55
CA ARG A 40 -1.80 -5.80 -11.72
C ARG A 40 -2.59 -4.71 -12.43
N TYR A 41 -3.91 -4.86 -12.51
CA TYR A 41 -4.78 -3.86 -13.14
C TYR A 41 -4.75 -2.54 -12.37
N VAL A 42 -4.93 -2.57 -11.04
CA VAL A 42 -4.87 -1.37 -10.20
C VAL A 42 -3.48 -0.71 -10.25
N PHE A 43 -2.42 -1.52 -10.25
CA PHE A 43 -1.05 -1.01 -10.41
C PHE A 43 -0.85 -0.31 -11.75
N GLU A 44 -1.30 -0.91 -12.85
CA GLU A 44 -1.15 -0.33 -14.18
C GLU A 44 -2.01 0.93 -14.35
N LEU A 45 -3.24 0.95 -13.81
CA LEU A 45 -4.07 2.15 -13.78
C LEU A 45 -3.36 3.32 -13.09
N GLY A 46 -2.73 3.07 -11.93
CA GLY A 46 -1.94 4.07 -11.21
C GLY A 46 -0.73 4.54 -12.02
N ASN A 47 0.00 3.63 -12.65
CA ASN A 47 1.16 3.91 -13.48
C ASN A 47 0.80 4.78 -14.71
N VAL A 48 -0.27 4.45 -15.43
CA VAL A 48 -0.76 5.23 -16.57
C VAL A 48 -1.24 6.62 -16.12
N SER A 49 -2.01 6.68 -15.03
CA SER A 49 -2.48 7.97 -14.47
C SER A 49 -1.32 8.87 -14.05
N HIS A 50 -0.25 8.28 -13.48
CA HIS A 50 0.95 9.02 -13.11
C HIS A 50 1.67 9.61 -14.33
N ARG A 51 1.83 8.82 -15.41
CA ARG A 51 2.44 9.31 -16.66
C ARG A 51 1.68 10.48 -17.28
N TYR A 52 0.34 10.46 -17.23
CA TYR A 52 -0.46 11.61 -17.67
C TYR A 52 -0.22 12.83 -16.79
N CYS A 53 -0.22 12.67 -15.47
CA CYS A 53 0.08 13.74 -14.53
C CYS A 53 1.45 14.39 -14.78
N GLU A 54 2.49 13.57 -15.04
CA GLU A 54 3.84 14.02 -15.40
C GLU A 54 3.86 14.83 -16.70
N GLN A 55 3.06 14.44 -17.70
CA GLN A 55 2.95 15.18 -18.97
C GLN A 55 2.37 16.59 -18.77
N PHE A 56 1.57 16.80 -17.73
CA PHE A 56 1.06 18.12 -17.34
C PHE A 56 1.99 18.87 -16.36
N GLY A 57 3.17 18.34 -16.06
CA GLY A 57 4.14 18.94 -15.14
C GLY A 57 3.68 18.92 -13.68
N ARG A 58 2.69 18.08 -13.33
CA ARG A 58 2.20 17.89 -11.98
C ARG A 58 2.78 16.61 -11.37
N THR A 59 2.72 16.51 -10.04
CA THR A 59 3.05 15.29 -9.29
C THR A 59 1.82 14.64 -8.65
N GLU A 60 0.74 15.42 -8.47
CA GLU A 60 -0.51 14.95 -7.89
C GLU A 60 -1.51 14.60 -9.00
N VAL A 61 -1.86 13.32 -9.07
CA VAL A 61 -2.84 12.78 -10.01
C VAL A 61 -4.23 13.29 -9.65
N ASN A 62 -4.98 13.78 -10.64
CA ASN A 62 -6.37 14.24 -10.49
C ASN A 62 -7.34 13.31 -11.26
N LEU A 63 -8.64 13.65 -11.25
CA LEU A 63 -9.67 12.85 -11.94
C LEU A 63 -9.55 12.88 -13.47
N ASP A 64 -9.03 13.97 -14.05
CA ASP A 64 -8.82 14.07 -15.50
C ASP A 64 -7.73 13.09 -15.96
N ASP A 65 -6.64 12.98 -15.20
CA ASP A 65 -5.55 12.02 -15.46
C ASP A 65 -6.07 10.57 -15.42
N VAL A 66 -6.94 10.26 -14.45
CA VAL A 66 -7.59 8.94 -14.32
C VAL A 66 -8.58 8.70 -15.45
N GLY A 67 -9.32 9.73 -15.88
CA GLY A 67 -10.22 9.65 -17.04
C GLY A 67 -9.47 9.32 -18.33
N LEU A 68 -8.33 9.97 -18.57
CA LEU A 68 -7.43 9.66 -19.69
C LEU A 68 -6.85 8.24 -19.58
N ALA A 69 -6.46 7.82 -18.38
CA ALA A 69 -5.98 6.47 -18.14
C ALA A 69 -7.06 5.41 -18.44
N PHE A 70 -8.30 5.62 -18.02
CA PHE A 70 -9.42 4.75 -18.35
C PHE A 70 -9.69 4.68 -19.85
N GLN A 71 -9.66 5.82 -20.55
CA GLN A 71 -9.79 5.85 -22.00
C GLN A 71 -8.67 5.04 -22.68
N GLN A 72 -7.42 5.19 -22.23
CA GLN A 72 -6.29 4.41 -22.76
C GLN A 72 -6.43 2.90 -22.47
N MET A 73 -6.99 2.55 -21.32
CA MET A 73 -7.23 1.16 -20.90
C MET A 73 -8.55 0.58 -21.44
N SER A 74 -9.22 1.27 -22.37
CA SER A 74 -10.49 0.86 -22.98
C SER A 74 -11.64 0.68 -21.99
N VAL A 75 -11.73 1.55 -20.97
CA VAL A 75 -12.85 1.59 -20.02
C VAL A 75 -13.77 2.76 -20.35
N SER A 76 -15.06 2.48 -20.57
CA SER A 76 -16.08 3.50 -20.80
C SER A 76 -16.59 4.08 -19.48
N LEU A 77 -16.46 5.40 -19.31
CA LEU A 77 -17.00 6.10 -18.13
C LEU A 77 -18.54 6.11 -18.11
N GLU A 78 -19.18 5.99 -19.27
CA GLU A 78 -20.63 5.89 -19.40
C GLU A 78 -21.12 4.55 -18.83
N GLU A 79 -20.48 3.44 -19.22
CA GLU A 79 -20.78 2.11 -18.68
C GLU A 79 -20.48 2.02 -17.18
N LEU A 80 -19.41 2.68 -16.71
CA LEU A 80 -19.11 2.76 -15.28
C LEU A 80 -20.21 3.49 -14.50
N THR A 81 -20.75 4.56 -15.07
CA THR A 81 -21.87 5.31 -14.49
C THR A 81 -23.13 4.45 -14.46
N GLU A 82 -23.42 3.73 -15.54
CA GLU A 82 -24.53 2.79 -15.62
C GLU A 82 -24.38 1.66 -14.57
N TYR A 83 -23.18 1.11 -14.42
CA TYR A 83 -22.88 0.09 -13.43
C TYR A 83 -23.17 0.58 -12.01
N ILE A 84 -22.70 1.77 -11.64
CA ILE A 84 -22.94 2.35 -10.30
C ILE A 84 -24.43 2.55 -10.02
N ASN A 85 -25.22 2.90 -11.04
CA ASN A 85 -26.66 3.12 -10.88
C ASN A 85 -27.47 1.82 -10.75
N HIS A 86 -27.00 0.71 -11.34
CA HIS A 86 -27.75 -0.54 -11.39
C HIS A 86 -27.23 -1.63 -10.46
N VAL A 87 -25.97 -1.54 -10.02
CA VAL A 87 -25.36 -2.51 -9.10
C VAL A 87 -25.35 -1.94 -7.69
N GLU A 88 -26.04 -2.63 -6.78
CA GLU A 88 -26.10 -2.21 -5.37
C GLU A 88 -24.71 -2.25 -4.74
N PRO A 89 -24.29 -1.18 -4.04
CA PRO A 89 -22.99 -1.13 -3.40
C PRO A 89 -22.92 -2.16 -2.27
N ILE A 90 -21.96 -3.08 -2.36
CA ILE A 90 -21.73 -4.07 -1.31
C ILE A 90 -20.84 -3.45 -0.24
N PRO A 91 -21.27 -3.41 1.03
CA PRO A 91 -20.38 -3.02 2.11
C PRO A 91 -19.20 -3.98 2.18
N PHE A 92 -17.99 -3.44 2.25
CA PHE A 92 -16.79 -4.27 2.35
C PHE A 92 -16.85 -5.14 3.60
N ALA A 93 -16.58 -6.44 3.47
CA ALA A 93 -16.91 -7.42 4.52
C ALA A 93 -16.05 -7.31 5.79
N LYS A 94 -14.98 -6.51 5.77
CA LYS A 94 -13.98 -6.46 6.83
C LYS A 94 -13.50 -5.04 7.09
N GLU A 95 -13.38 -4.65 8.35
CA GLU A 95 -12.73 -3.39 8.69
C GLU A 95 -11.24 -3.42 8.29
N THR A 96 -10.82 -2.42 7.52
CA THR A 96 -9.42 -2.24 7.14
C THR A 96 -8.67 -1.50 8.23
N VAL A 97 -7.46 -1.96 8.55
CA VAL A 97 -6.58 -1.23 9.47
C VAL A 97 -5.91 -0.07 8.74
N ALA A 98 -5.70 1.06 9.43
CA ALA A 98 -4.90 2.14 8.89
C ALA A 98 -3.48 1.65 8.57
N PHE A 99 -3.02 1.91 7.34
CA PHE A 99 -1.69 1.50 6.88
C PHE A 99 -0.79 2.72 6.61
N PRO A 100 0.51 2.66 6.97
CA PRO A 100 1.15 1.60 7.75
C PRO A 100 0.67 1.60 9.21
N ALA A 101 0.44 0.40 9.76
CA ALA A 101 0.03 0.28 11.16
C ALA A 101 1.09 0.94 12.06
N PRO A 102 0.69 1.81 13.02
CA PRO A 102 1.63 2.51 13.87
C PRO A 102 2.46 1.49 14.65
N LYS A 103 3.76 1.41 14.35
CA LYS A 103 4.68 0.57 15.08
C LYS A 103 5.04 1.25 16.39
N ARG A 104 5.04 0.49 17.49
CA ARG A 104 5.64 0.97 18.73
C ARG A 104 7.10 1.27 18.46
N ASN A 105 7.52 2.50 18.76
CA ASN A 105 8.89 2.92 18.59
C ASN A 105 9.76 2.27 19.69
N ASN A 106 10.25 1.06 19.42
CA ASN A 106 11.22 0.36 20.27
C ASN A 106 12.67 0.72 19.91
N LEU A 107 12.89 1.83 19.20
CA LEU A 107 14.24 2.32 18.98
C LEU A 107 14.77 2.74 20.35
N GLN A 108 15.67 1.93 20.91
CA GLN A 108 16.44 2.22 22.11
C GLN A 108 17.46 3.32 21.76
N PHE A 109 16.98 4.52 21.42
CA PHE A 109 17.86 5.65 21.24
C PHE A 109 18.54 5.91 22.57
N SER A 110 19.83 5.62 22.60
CA SER A 110 20.66 5.89 23.76
C SER A 110 20.64 7.39 24.04
N ASN A 111 20.58 7.77 25.31
CA ASN A 111 20.52 9.18 25.71
C ASN A 111 21.71 9.95 25.09
N PRO A 112 21.49 11.02 24.30
CA PRO A 112 22.57 11.80 23.69
C PRO A 112 23.57 12.40 24.68
N ARG A 113 23.18 12.55 25.96
CA ARG A 113 24.03 13.04 27.05
C ARG A 113 24.79 11.93 27.79
N SER A 114 24.65 10.67 27.38
CA SER A 114 25.36 9.57 28.02
C SER A 114 26.86 9.69 27.75
N ARG A 115 27.64 9.62 28.83
CA ARG A 115 29.08 9.91 28.82
C ARG A 115 29.89 8.86 28.04
N GLU A 116 29.40 7.62 28.00
CA GLU A 116 29.99 6.52 27.22
C GLU A 116 29.91 6.78 25.71
N ILE A 117 28.86 7.45 25.24
CA ILE A 117 28.64 7.72 23.82
C ILE A 117 29.52 8.85 23.30
N LEU A 118 29.72 9.89 24.13
CA LEU A 118 30.61 10.98 23.81
C LEU A 118 32.08 10.55 23.75
N GLN A 119 32.46 9.48 24.46
CA GLN A 119 33.82 8.95 24.48
C GLN A 119 34.18 8.12 23.25
N HIS A 120 33.19 7.45 22.64
CA HIS A 120 33.40 6.58 21.48
C HIS A 120 33.13 7.25 20.13
N ARG A 121 32.84 8.56 20.11
CA ARG A 121 32.62 9.30 18.87
C ARG A 121 33.95 9.69 18.24
N GLU A 122 34.17 9.27 17.00
CA GLU A 122 35.33 9.68 16.23
C GLU A 122 35.24 11.17 15.84
N GLU A 123 36.37 11.88 15.89
CA GLU A 123 36.44 13.34 15.68
C GLU A 123 35.95 13.79 14.30
N HIS A 124 36.08 12.94 13.28
CA HIS A 124 35.67 13.27 11.91
C HIS A 124 34.16 13.09 11.66
N VAL A 125 33.38 12.61 12.64
CA VAL A 125 31.93 12.40 12.51
C VAL A 125 31.17 13.64 13.03
N PRO A 126 30.54 14.43 12.15
CA PRO A 126 29.87 15.68 12.53
C PRO A 126 28.80 15.51 13.62
N ALA A 127 28.72 16.47 14.56
CA ALA A 127 27.90 16.43 15.77
C ALA A 127 26.40 16.15 15.54
N TYR A 128 25.86 16.60 14.40
CA TYR A 128 24.45 16.48 14.03
C TYR A 128 24.05 15.08 13.51
N LEU A 129 25.02 14.22 13.19
CA LEU A 129 24.72 12.85 12.77
C LEU A 129 24.41 11.97 13.99
N PRO A 130 23.45 11.02 13.87
CA PRO A 130 23.17 10.05 14.91
C PRO A 130 24.38 9.14 15.14
N HIS A 131 24.56 8.66 16.38
CA HIS A 131 25.64 7.77 16.73
C HIS A 131 25.47 6.42 16.01
N MET A 132 26.43 6.07 15.14
CA MET A 132 26.47 4.77 14.50
C MET A 132 27.40 3.86 15.30
N PHE A 133 26.87 3.07 16.23
CA PHE A 133 27.69 2.03 16.87
C PHE A 133 27.67 0.75 16.01
N PRO A 134 28.84 0.25 15.57
CA PRO A 134 28.97 -1.12 15.13
C PRO A 134 29.16 -2.00 16.37
N GLY A 135 28.17 -2.81 16.73
CA GLY A 135 28.35 -3.90 17.70
C GLY A 135 28.09 -3.56 19.17
N GLY A 136 26.86 -3.17 19.51
CA GLY A 136 26.35 -3.37 20.87
C GLY A 136 25.69 -4.74 20.96
N LYS A 137 26.27 -5.67 21.73
CA LYS A 137 25.58 -6.91 22.10
C LYS A 137 24.19 -6.54 22.60
N GLY A 138 23.16 -7.08 21.93
CA GLY A 138 21.79 -6.97 22.40
C GLY A 138 21.75 -7.41 23.86
N LEU A 139 21.53 -6.44 24.74
CA LEU A 139 21.07 -6.72 26.09
C LEU A 139 19.70 -7.39 25.92
N LEU A 140 19.73 -8.72 26.04
CA LEU A 140 18.62 -9.54 26.47
C LEU A 140 17.92 -8.84 27.62
N ALA A 141 16.73 -8.33 27.35
CA ALA A 141 15.73 -8.03 28.36
C ALA A 141 14.42 -8.63 27.86
N ILE A 142 14.11 -9.76 28.51
CA ILE A 142 12.85 -10.51 28.64
C ILE A 142 11.61 -9.69 28.29
#